data_AF-A0A939CDU5-F1
#
_entry.id   AF-A0A939CDU5-F1
#
_cell.length_a   1.000
_cell.length_b   1.000
_cell.length_c   1.000
_cell.angle_alpha   90.00
_cell.angle_beta   90.00
_cell.angle_gamma   90.00
#
_symmetry.space_group_name_H-M   'P 1'
#
loop_
_entity.id
_entity.type
_entity.pdbx_description
1 polymer ?
#
loop_
_entity_poly.entity_id
_entity_poly.type
_entity_poly.pdbx_seq_one_letter_code
_entity_poly.pdbx_strand_id
1 'polypeptide(L)'
;MDAQLKKGLLEICVLAYLQHGDSYGYELVKNISPLLPISESTLYPILKRLEASRAVETYNKSHQGRTRKYYRLTKIGKQRIDDFLTNDWPQLTLIQRFIKGGTLDEQS
;
A
#
# COMPACT_ATOMS: atom_id res chain seq x y z
N MET A 1 13.71 -1.16 -9.77
CA MET A 1 13.44 -1.37 -8.33
C MET A 1 13.13 -2.84 -8.11
N ASP A 2 13.79 -3.46 -7.15
CA ASP A 2 13.69 -4.88 -6.83
C ASP A 2 12.23 -5.30 -6.51
N ALA A 3 11.86 -6.54 -6.85
CA ALA A 3 10.49 -7.02 -6.74
C ALA A 3 10.01 -7.13 -5.28
N GLN A 4 10.90 -7.39 -4.32
CA GLN A 4 10.54 -7.52 -2.92
C GLN A 4 10.30 -6.14 -2.28
N LEU A 5 11.18 -5.18 -2.54
CA LEU A 5 11.01 -3.80 -2.07
C LEU A 5 9.73 -3.17 -2.65
N LYS A 6 9.46 -3.40 -3.94
CA LYS A 6 8.22 -2.98 -4.60
C LYS A 6 6.97 -3.50 -3.91
N LYS A 7 6.95 -4.77 -3.50
CA LYS A 7 5.77 -5.39 -2.86
C LYS A 7 5.47 -4.76 -1.51
N GLY A 8 6.49 -4.51 -0.68
CA GLY A 8 6.32 -3.86 0.63
C GLY A 8 5.73 -2.46 0.50
N LEU A 9 6.30 -1.63 -0.39
CA LEU A 9 5.78 -0.29 -0.63
C LEU A 9 4.37 -0.30 -1.24
N LEU A 10 4.08 -1.24 -2.13
CA LEU A 10 2.77 -1.37 -2.76
C LEU A 10 1.67 -1.70 -1.74
N GLU A 11 1.95 -2.55 -0.75
CA GLU A 11 0.99 -2.85 0.32
C GLU A 11 0.58 -1.57 1.07
N ILE A 12 1.55 -0.73 1.42
CA ILE A 12 1.29 0.56 2.08
C ILE A 12 0.55 1.53 1.14
N CYS A 13 0.91 1.61 -0.14
CA CYS A 13 0.20 2.44 -1.11
C CYS A 13 -1.28 2.06 -1.26
N VAL A 14 -1.60 0.75 -1.26
CA VAL A 14 -2.98 0.27 -1.32
C VAL A 14 -3.76 0.69 -0.08
N LEU A 15 -3.17 0.49 1.11
CA LEU A 15 -3.81 0.88 2.37
C LEU A 15 -4.00 2.40 2.47
N ALA A 16 -3.01 3.18 2.05
CA ALA A 16 -3.06 4.64 2.00
C ALA A 16 -4.15 5.13 1.04
N TYR A 17 -4.29 4.54 -0.15
CA TYR A 17 -5.36 4.90 -1.09
C TYR A 17 -6.75 4.65 -0.47
N LEU A 18 -6.92 3.51 0.22
CA LEU A 18 -8.18 3.16 0.88
C LEU A 18 -8.55 4.06 2.08
N GLN A 19 -7.63 4.93 2.56
CA GLN A 19 -8.00 5.96 3.54
C GLN A 19 -8.99 6.99 2.97
N HIS A 20 -9.00 7.18 1.65
CA HIS A 20 -9.89 8.13 0.98
C HIS A 20 -11.28 7.54 0.68
N GLY A 21 -11.45 6.23 0.86
CA GLY A 21 -12.73 5.54 0.66
C GLY A 21 -12.56 4.12 0.12
N ASP A 22 -13.63 3.34 0.27
CA ASP A 22 -13.69 1.95 -0.20
C ASP A 22 -13.59 1.88 -1.74
N SER A 23 -12.79 0.95 -2.25
CA SER A 23 -12.57 0.81 -3.70
C SER A 23 -12.51 -0.66 -4.14
N TYR A 24 -12.49 -0.91 -5.44
CA TYR A 24 -12.43 -2.27 -6.03
C TYR A 24 -11.16 -2.45 -6.88
N GLY A 25 -10.79 -3.71 -7.11
CA GLY A 25 -9.47 -4.08 -7.68
C GLY A 25 -9.04 -3.28 -8.92
N TYR A 26 -9.92 -3.12 -9.91
CA TYR A 26 -9.58 -2.36 -11.12
C TYR A 26 -9.32 -0.87 -10.84
N GLU A 27 -10.11 -0.25 -9.98
CA GLU A 27 -9.93 1.17 -9.62
C GLU A 27 -8.63 1.36 -8.83
N LEU A 28 -8.29 0.43 -7.94
CA LEU A 28 -6.99 0.40 -7.25
C LEU A 28 -5.82 0.31 -8.24
N VAL A 29 -5.87 -0.61 -9.22
CA VAL A 29 -4.84 -0.69 -10.28
C VAL A 29 -4.72 0.64 -11.02
N LYS A 30 -5.86 1.18 -11.48
CA LYS A 30 -5.89 2.41 -12.29
C LYS A 30 -5.28 3.59 -11.56
N ASN A 31 -5.57 3.77 -10.28
CA ASN A 31 -5.15 4.95 -9.52
C ASN A 31 -3.74 4.81 -8.91
N ILE A 32 -3.27 3.60 -8.63
CA ILE A 32 -1.93 3.37 -8.07
C ILE A 32 -0.86 3.23 -9.16
N SER A 33 -1.22 2.74 -10.35
CA SER A 33 -0.28 2.52 -11.46
C SER A 33 0.58 3.74 -11.85
N PRO A 34 0.07 5.00 -11.84
CA PRO A 34 0.89 6.19 -12.09
C PRO A 34 2.02 6.41 -11.07
N LEU A 35 1.82 5.98 -9.82
CA LEU A 35 2.82 6.07 -8.75
C LEU A 35 3.77 4.87 -8.78
N LEU A 36 3.22 3.67 -8.93
CA LEU A 36 3.97 2.42 -8.97
C LEU A 36 3.37 1.52 -10.05
N PRO A 37 4.09 1.24 -11.15
CA PRO A 37 3.57 0.40 -12.23
C PRO A 37 3.18 -0.99 -11.73
N ILE A 38 1.88 -1.30 -11.79
CA ILE A 38 1.31 -2.56 -11.29
C ILE A 38 0.28 -3.12 -12.26
N SER A 39 0.16 -4.45 -12.25
CA SER A 39 -0.88 -5.22 -12.93
C SER A 39 -1.87 -5.80 -11.94
N GLU A 40 -3.00 -6.27 -12.44
CA GLU A 40 -3.95 -7.10 -11.67
C GLU A 40 -3.26 -8.34 -11.05
N SER A 41 -2.39 -9.01 -11.81
CA SER A 41 -1.62 -10.17 -11.33
C SER A 41 -0.67 -9.83 -10.17
N THR A 42 -0.29 -8.57 -10.02
CA THR A 42 0.52 -8.08 -8.89
C THR A 42 -0.36 -7.66 -7.72
N LEU A 43 -1.48 -6.98 -8.00
CA LEU A 43 -2.36 -6.42 -6.98
C LEU A 43 -3.17 -7.50 -6.23
N TYR A 44 -3.75 -8.48 -6.92
CA TYR A 44 -4.65 -9.44 -6.25
C TYR A 44 -3.96 -10.30 -5.18
N PRO A 45 -2.72 -10.80 -5.36
CA PRO A 45 -1.99 -11.46 -4.28
C PRO A 45 -1.77 -10.56 -3.05
N ILE A 46 -1.57 -9.25 -3.27
CA ILE A 46 -1.44 -8.26 -2.19
C ILE A 46 -2.77 -8.08 -1.46
N LEU A 47 -3.86 -7.86 -2.18
CA LEU A 47 -5.19 -7.73 -1.60
C LEU A 47 -5.57 -8.96 -0.79
N LYS A 48 -5.23 -10.17 -1.26
CA LYS A 48 -5.45 -11.42 -0.53
C LYS A 48 -4.67 -11.46 0.78
N ARG A 49 -3.42 -10.98 0.82
CA ARG A 49 -2.62 -10.88 2.06
C ARG A 49 -3.16 -9.83 3.02
N LEU A 50 -3.57 -8.67 2.51
CA LEU A 50 -4.17 -7.62 3.32
C LEU A 50 -5.50 -8.08 3.95
N GLU A 51 -6.32 -8.82 3.20
CA GLU A 51 -7.56 -9.43 3.69
C GLU A 51 -7.27 -10.52 4.74
N ALA A 52 -6.33 -11.43 4.46
CA ALA A 52 -5.94 -12.50 5.40
C ALA A 52 -5.39 -11.95 6.72
N SER A 53 -4.69 -10.81 6.66
CA SER A 53 -4.17 -10.13 7.85
C SER A 53 -5.14 -9.13 8.48
N ARG A 54 -6.39 -9.09 8.00
CA ARG A 54 -7.45 -8.18 8.46
C ARG A 54 -7.12 -6.69 8.34
N ALA A 55 -6.13 -6.33 7.54
CA ALA A 55 -5.82 -4.94 7.23
C ALA A 55 -6.91 -4.30 6.34
N VAL A 56 -7.61 -5.13 5.57
CA VAL A 56 -8.81 -4.73 4.82
C VAL A 56 -9.94 -5.73 5.06
N GLU A 57 -11.16 -5.23 4.98
CA GLU A 57 -12.39 -6.02 4.91
C GLU A 57 -12.97 -5.96 3.50
N THR A 58 -13.79 -6.95 3.13
CA THR A 58 -14.36 -7.00 1.78
C THR A 58 -15.85 -7.20 1.79
N TYR A 59 -16.52 -6.62 0.80
CA TYR A 59 -17.96 -6.75 0.61
C TYR A 59 -18.31 -6.59 -0.87
N ASN A 60 -19.48 -7.08 -1.27
CA ASN A 60 -19.95 -6.94 -2.65
C ASN A 60 -20.84 -5.71 -2.79
N LYS A 61 -20.63 -4.95 -3.87
CA LYS A 61 -21.46 -3.79 -4.22
C LYS A 61 -21.69 -3.75 -5.72
N SER A 62 -22.90 -3.39 -6.13
CA SER A 62 -23.20 -3.13 -7.54
C SER A 62 -22.56 -1.80 -7.96
N HIS A 63 -21.77 -1.84 -9.03
CA HIS A 63 -21.17 -0.67 -9.64
C HIS A 63 -21.27 -0.80 -11.17
N GLN A 64 -21.93 0.17 -11.81
CA GLN A 64 -22.20 0.15 -13.26
C GLN A 64 -22.85 -1.15 -13.75
N GLY A 65 -23.85 -1.64 -13.00
CA GLY A 65 -24.60 -2.86 -13.35
C GLY A 65 -23.83 -4.18 -13.16
N ARG A 66 -22.62 -4.14 -12.57
CA ARG A 66 -21.83 -5.34 -12.26
C ARG A 66 -21.54 -5.42 -10.77
N THR A 67 -21.69 -6.60 -10.19
CA THR A 67 -21.24 -6.85 -8.81
C THR A 67 -19.71 -6.82 -8.76
N ARG A 68 -19.16 -5.96 -7.91
CA ARG A 68 -17.72 -5.83 -7.66
C ARG A 68 -17.42 -6.13 -6.20
N LYS A 69 -16.28 -6.80 -5.96
CA LYS A 69 -15.70 -6.95 -4.62
C LYS A 69 -14.99 -5.65 -4.25
N TYR A 70 -15.51 -4.95 -3.26
CA TYR A 70 -14.94 -3.76 -2.67
C TYR A 70 -14.06 -4.13 -1.47
N TYR A 71 -13.05 -3.30 -1.24
CA TYR A 71 -12.11 -3.37 -0.14
C TYR A 71 -12.28 -2.13 0.71
N ARG A 72 -12.39 -2.32 2.03
CA ARG A 72 -12.51 -1.29 3.04
C ARG A 72 -11.30 -1.34 3.96
N LEU A 73 -10.72 -0.19 4.25
CA LEU A 73 -9.63 -0.10 5.23
C LEU A 73 -10.15 -0.39 6.64
N THR A 74 -9.45 -1.22 7.41
CA THR A 74 -9.77 -1.46 8.82
C THR A 74 -8.87 -0.65 9.75
N LYS A 75 -9.17 -0.69 11.06
CA LYS A 75 -8.28 -0.14 12.09
C LYS A 75 -6.88 -0.77 12.06
N ILE A 76 -6.78 -2.07 11.78
CA ILE A 76 -5.50 -2.77 11.65
C ILE A 76 -4.73 -2.25 10.42
N GLY A 77 -5.43 -2.04 9.30
CA GLY A 77 -4.83 -1.47 8.11
C GLY A 77 -4.31 -0.06 8.33
N LYS A 78 -5.08 0.77 9.05
CA LYS A 78 -4.63 2.12 9.44
C LYS A 78 -3.39 2.08 10.33
N GLN A 79 -3.39 1.24 11.36
CA GLN A 79 -2.23 1.07 12.25
C GLN A 79 -0.96 0.68 11.48
N ARG A 80 -1.07 -0.18 10.45
CA ARG A 80 0.09 -0.53 9.62
C ARG A 80 0.68 0.64 8.85
N ILE A 81 -0.16 1.58 8.41
CA ILE A 81 0.33 2.80 7.76
C ILE A 81 1.08 3.65 8.79
N ASP A 82 0.49 3.83 9.97
CA ASP A 82 1.07 4.62 11.06
C ASP A 82 2.40 4.01 11.53
N ASP A 83 2.46 2.69 11.68
CA ASP A 83 3.67 1.94 12.05
C ASP A 83 4.75 2.08 10.97
N PHE A 84 4.39 1.97 9.69
CA PHE A 84 5.34 2.15 8.59
C PHE A 84 5.91 3.58 8.58
N LEU A 85 5.06 4.59 8.75
CA LEU A 85 5.49 5.99 8.78
C LEU A 85 6.36 6.33 10.00
N THR A 86 6.09 5.68 11.13
CA THR A 86 6.81 5.96 12.39
C THR A 86 8.12 5.18 12.49
N ASN A 87 8.14 3.92 12.06
CA ASN A 87 9.25 3.00 12.33
C ASN A 87 10.13 2.78 11.10
N ASP A 88 9.51 2.54 9.93
CA ASP A 88 10.25 2.13 8.72
C ASP A 88 10.67 3.34 7.88
N TRP A 89 9.79 4.33 7.73
CA TRP A 89 10.03 5.50 6.90
C TRP A 89 11.28 6.29 7.30
N PRO A 90 11.54 6.59 8.60
CA PRO A 90 12.76 7.29 8.99
C PRO A 90 14.01 6.51 8.59
N GLN A 91 14.01 5.19 8.78
CA GLN A 91 15.15 4.34 8.37
C GLN A 91 15.34 4.36 6.85
N LEU A 92 14.25 4.26 6.07
CA LEU A 92 14.31 4.36 4.61
C LEU A 92 14.86 5.71 4.15
N THR A 93 14.50 6.82 4.80
CA THR A 93 15.06 8.14 4.48
C THR A 93 16.55 8.25 4.79
N LEU A 94 17.01 7.64 5.90
CA LEU A 94 18.44 7.57 6.23
C LEU A 94 19.21 6.73 5.22
N ILE A 95 18.69 5.56 4.85
CA ILE A 95 19.27 4.70 3.80
C ILE A 95 19.35 5.46 2.48
N GLN A 96 18.29 6.16 2.08
CA GLN A 96 18.28 6.98 0.87
C GLN A 96 19.33 8.10 0.93
N ARG A 97 19.44 8.81 2.06
CA ARG A 97 20.44 9.86 2.28
C ARG A 97 21.85 9.31 2.16
N PHE A 98 22.11 8.17 2.79
CA PHE A 98 23.40 7.49 2.73
C PHE A 98 23.76 7.07 1.30
N ILE A 99 22.83 6.46 0.56
CA ILE A 99 23.02 6.08 -0.85
C ILE A 99 23.34 7.29 -1.73
N LYS A 100 22.78 8.47 -1.41
CA LYS A 100 23.06 9.73 -2.12
C LYS A 100 24.40 10.39 -1.73
N GLY A 101 25.20 9.76 -0.88
CA GLY A 101 26.51 10.26 -0.44
C GLY A 101 26.46 11.13 0.82
N GLY A 102 25.34 11.16 1.55
CA GLY A 102 25.27 11.80 2.87
C GLY A 102 25.93 10.94 3.95
N THR A 103 26.49 11.58 4.98
CA THR A 103 27.00 10.92 6.18
C THR A 103 25.87 10.59 7.15
N LEU A 104 26.09 9.58 8.01
CA LEU A 104 25.18 9.20 9.09
C LEU A 104 25.25 10.16 10.30
N ASP A 105 26.27 11.01 10.33
CA ASP A 105 26.59 11.92 11.43
C ASP A 105 25.93 13.28 11.22
N GLU A 106 24.65 13.39 11.56
CA GLU A 106 24.03 14.63 12.02
C GLU A 106 23.03 14.27 13.12
N GLN A 107 23.56 14.04 14.32
CA GLN A 107 22.85 14.31 15.56
C GLN A 107 23.34 15.67 16.05
N SER A 108 22.51 16.71 15.94
CA SER A 108 22.53 17.90 16.79
C SER A 108 21.14 18.51 16.78
#